data_AF-A0A2E3Y8F0-F1
#
_entry.id   AF-A0A2E3Y8F0-F1
#
_cell.length_a   1.000
_cell.length_b   1.000
_cell.length_c   1.000
_cell.angle_alpha   90.00
_cell.angle_beta   90.00
_cell.angle_gamma   90.00
#
_symmetry.space_group_name_H-M   'P 1'
#
loop_
_entity.id
_entity.type
_entity.pdbx_description
1 polymer ?
#
loop_
_entity_poly.entity_id
_entity_poly.type
_entity_poly.pdbx_seq_one_letter_code
_entity_poly.pdbx_strand_id
1 'polypeptide(L)'
;MGLAIPVIEGGDHFSQFRFYQPLWPLLPLPAFAAARWLADHVDMSDLQLRLSRLRVPVLLVMGLSIVAASTTKWFRLRDLPFAGEIHIAQRGRVTGERLNALFTDVPDVGVLMAGGIRYGYDGAVIDLLGLNHAQMAHAPGDRRGIKGHAAFNRHVFEQLSSAILLPRASTQIPETNPFLDSWYDVPLQGLLQDDAFLQRYAVAHVSRANEPSTGVYGWFRQDVLRPLAQSGLWDVTFLE
;
A
#
# COMPACT_ATOMS: atom_id res chain seq x y z
N MET A 1 -5.69 -9.67 23.87
CA MET A 1 -5.91 -10.30 22.55
C MET A 1 -5.68 -9.33 21.40
N GLY A 2 -6.41 -8.21 21.29
CA GLY A 2 -6.33 -7.30 20.13
C GLY A 2 -4.98 -6.62 19.85
N LEU A 3 -4.12 -6.40 20.86
CA LEU A 3 -2.75 -5.90 20.66
C LEU A 3 -1.76 -7.01 20.33
N ALA A 4 -2.03 -8.25 20.75
CA ALA A 4 -1.10 -9.36 20.55
C ALA A 4 -1.08 -9.84 19.10
N ILE A 5 -2.21 -9.75 18.39
CA ILE A 5 -2.32 -10.14 16.97
C ILE A 5 -1.41 -9.28 16.07
N PRO A 6 -1.50 -7.95 16.05
CA PRO A 6 -0.64 -7.12 15.21
C PRO A 6 0.77 -6.93 15.78
N VAL A 7 0.98 -7.28 17.06
CA VAL A 7 2.31 -7.67 17.53
C VAL A 7 2.68 -8.97 16.83
N ILE A 8 2.31 -10.17 17.25
CA ILE A 8 2.75 -11.45 16.67
C ILE A 8 2.78 -11.54 15.12
N GLU A 9 1.76 -11.04 14.40
CA GLU A 9 1.68 -11.13 12.94
C GLU A 9 2.40 -10.01 12.17
N GLY A 10 2.58 -8.81 12.73
CA GLY A 10 3.01 -7.62 11.98
C GLY A 10 2.01 -7.16 10.90
N GLY A 11 2.33 -6.09 10.16
CA GLY A 11 1.59 -5.66 8.96
C GLY A 11 2.30 -6.08 7.67
N ASP A 12 1.54 -6.29 6.59
CA ASP A 12 1.98 -6.84 5.29
C ASP A 12 3.34 -6.32 4.81
N HIS A 13 3.48 -4.99 4.74
CA HIS A 13 4.71 -4.28 4.37
C HIS A 13 5.46 -3.64 5.55
N PHE A 14 4.85 -3.67 6.73
CA PHE A 14 5.37 -3.05 7.94
C PHE A 14 5.72 -4.11 8.96
N SER A 15 6.78 -4.86 8.63
CA SER A 15 7.46 -5.74 9.59
C SER A 15 7.80 -4.95 10.86
N GLN A 16 7.97 -5.66 11.99
CA GLN A 16 8.45 -5.08 13.24
C GLN A 16 7.47 -4.08 13.88
N PHE A 17 6.17 -4.40 13.97
CA PHE A 17 5.17 -3.73 14.84
C PHE A 17 5.20 -2.19 14.77
N ARG A 18 5.52 -1.62 13.60
CA ARG A 18 5.88 -0.19 13.47
C ARG A 18 4.72 0.74 13.79
N PHE A 19 3.50 0.32 13.50
CA PHE A 19 2.30 1.07 13.90
C PHE A 19 2.16 1.23 15.42
N TYR A 20 2.86 0.38 16.19
CA TYR A 20 2.90 0.43 17.66
C TYR A 20 4.18 1.08 18.20
N GLN A 21 5.12 1.49 17.35
CA GLN A 21 6.26 2.30 17.78
C GLN A 21 5.82 3.57 18.52
N PRO A 22 4.84 4.35 18.04
CA PRO A 22 4.41 5.52 18.80
C PRO A 22 3.72 5.19 20.14
N LEU A 23 3.23 3.95 20.29
CA LEU A 23 2.46 3.51 21.45
C LEU A 23 3.33 2.95 22.57
N TRP A 24 4.58 2.56 22.28
CA TRP A 24 5.48 1.98 23.27
C TRP A 24 5.70 2.89 24.51
N PRO A 25 5.86 4.23 24.39
CA PRO A 25 6.05 5.11 25.54
C PRO A 25 4.79 5.21 26.42
N LEU A 26 3.63 4.79 25.90
CA LEU A 26 2.35 4.83 26.60
C LEU A 26 2.06 3.52 27.36
N LEU A 27 2.74 2.42 27.02
CA LEU A 27 2.55 1.11 27.66
C LEU A 27 2.82 1.11 29.18
N PRO A 28 3.71 1.94 29.75
CA PRO A 28 3.88 2.03 31.20
C PRO A 28 2.75 2.76 31.93
N LEU A 29 1.93 3.56 31.24
CA LEU A 29 0.92 4.42 31.89
C LEU A 29 -0.15 3.63 32.68
N PRO A 30 -0.71 2.51 32.18
CA PRO A 30 -1.65 1.70 32.96
C PRO A 30 -1.02 1.11 34.23
N ALA A 31 0.24 0.69 34.18
CA ALA A 31 0.95 0.19 35.35
C ALA A 31 1.18 1.29 36.39
N PHE A 32 1.50 2.51 35.94
CA PHE A 32 1.63 3.67 36.81
C PHE A 32 0.29 4.07 37.44
N ALA A 33 -0.79 4.05 36.66
CA ALA A 33 -2.15 4.31 37.13
C ALA A 33 -2.61 3.26 38.17
N ALA A 34 -2.35 1.98 37.92
CA ALA A 34 -2.67 0.90 38.86
C ALA A 34 -1.85 1.00 40.16
N ALA A 35 -0.56 1.30 40.06
CA ALA A 35 0.31 1.51 41.22
C ALA A 35 -0.17 2.70 42.07
N ARG A 36 -0.61 3.78 41.41
CA ARG A 36 -1.20 4.94 42.11
C ARG A 36 -2.54 4.59 42.75
N TRP A 37 -3.43 3.92 42.02
CA TRP A 37 -4.73 3.51 42.55
C TRP A 37 -4.60 2.62 43.79
N LEU A 38 -3.69 1.63 43.75
CA LEU A 38 -3.34 0.78 44.89
C LEU A 38 -2.79 1.58 46.08
N ALA A 39 -1.92 2.56 45.80
CA ALA A 39 -1.37 3.42 46.84
C ALA A 39 -2.43 4.32 47.50
N ASP A 40 -3.48 4.71 46.78
CA ASP A 40 -4.54 5.59 47.28
C ASP A 40 -5.65 4.82 48.03
N HIS A 41 -5.85 3.52 47.75
CA HIS A 41 -7.01 2.74 48.25
C HIS A 41 -6.66 1.59 49.20
N VAL A 42 -5.38 1.28 49.37
CA VAL A 42 -4.91 0.27 50.33
C VAL A 42 -4.08 0.99 51.38
N ASP A 43 -4.36 0.75 52.67
CA ASP A 43 -3.58 1.33 53.76
C ASP A 43 -2.16 0.75 53.75
N MET A 44 -1.29 1.47 53.05
CA MET A 44 0.06 1.03 52.70
C MET A 44 1.03 2.15 53.01
N SER A 45 0.96 2.73 54.20
CA SER A 45 1.82 3.82 54.67
C SER A 45 3.31 3.56 54.44
N ASP A 46 3.77 2.32 54.65
CA ASP A 46 5.14 1.87 54.33
C ASP A 46 5.40 1.70 52.82
N LEU A 47 4.41 1.26 52.04
CA LEU A 47 4.54 1.09 50.59
C LEU A 47 4.50 2.44 49.86
N GLN A 48 3.70 3.42 50.30
CA GLN A 48 3.65 4.77 49.75
C GLN A 48 5.01 5.47 49.86
N LEU A 49 5.69 5.32 51.00
CA LEU A 49 7.02 5.87 51.21
C LEU A 49 8.07 5.16 50.32
N ARG A 50 7.93 3.85 50.07
CA ARG A 50 8.79 3.08 49.17
C ARG A 50 8.53 3.39 47.69
N LEU A 51 7.26 3.47 47.27
CA LEU A 51 6.84 3.80 45.91
C LEU A 51 7.20 5.23 45.52
N SER A 52 7.09 6.19 46.45
CA SER A 52 7.53 7.58 46.21
C SER A 52 9.05 7.68 45.99
N ARG A 53 9.85 6.87 46.70
CA ARG A 53 11.29 6.73 46.45
C ARG A 53 11.62 6.04 45.14
N LEU A 54 10.72 5.20 44.63
CA LEU A 54 10.87 4.50 43.34
C LEU A 54 10.48 5.37 42.14
N ARG A 55 9.80 6.51 42.33
CA ARG A 55 9.37 7.39 41.21
C ARG A 55 10.55 7.84 40.35
N VAL A 56 11.60 8.35 40.99
CA VAL A 56 12.80 8.84 40.29
C VAL A 56 13.51 7.72 39.54
N PRO A 57 13.88 6.58 40.14
CA PRO A 57 14.55 5.51 39.41
C PRO A 57 13.65 4.86 38.34
N VAL A 58 12.33 4.77 38.53
CA VAL A 58 11.42 4.28 37.47
C VAL A 58 11.39 5.24 36.29
N LEU A 59 11.26 6.55 36.53
CA LEU A 59 11.32 7.55 35.45
C LEU A 59 12.68 7.55 34.75
N LEU A 60 13.76 7.33 35.50
CA LEU A 60 15.13 7.29 34.99
C LEU A 60 15.37 6.02 34.18
N VAL A 61 14.92 4.85 34.64
CA VAL A 61 14.95 3.59 33.88
C VAL A 61 14.07 3.69 32.64
N MET A 62 12.89 4.31 32.73
CA MET A 62 12.02 4.54 31.58
C MET A 62 12.70 5.48 30.56
N GLY A 63 13.28 6.59 31.02
CA GLY A 63 14.04 7.52 30.17
C GLY A 63 15.26 6.84 29.52
N LEU A 64 16.04 6.07 30.28
CA LEU A 64 17.16 5.30 29.76
C LEU A 64 16.70 4.21 28.79
N SER A 65 15.55 3.58 29.05
CA SER A 65 14.96 2.61 28.12
C SER A 65 14.50 3.30 26.83
N ILE A 66 14.01 4.54 26.89
CA ILE A 66 13.67 5.35 25.70
C ILE A 66 14.91 5.66 24.88
N VAL A 67 15.99 6.09 25.53
CA VAL A 67 17.26 6.39 24.88
C VAL A 67 17.93 5.11 24.33
N ALA A 68 17.97 4.04 25.11
CA ALA A 68 18.52 2.76 24.66
C ALA A 68 17.70 2.20 23.49
N ALA A 69 16.38 2.22 23.59
CA ALA A 69 15.48 1.81 22.52
C ALA A 69 15.72 2.67 21.26
N SER A 70 15.83 4.00 21.37
CA SER A 70 16.05 4.87 20.20
C SER A 70 17.40 4.64 19.49
N THR A 71 18.39 4.06 20.16
CA THR A 71 19.64 3.64 19.52
C THR A 71 19.56 2.28 18.80
N THR A 72 18.52 1.48 19.03
CA THR A 72 18.33 0.21 18.32
C THR A 72 17.89 0.43 16.87
N LYS A 73 18.17 -0.54 15.99
CA LYS A 73 17.76 -0.49 14.56
C LYS A 73 16.27 -0.23 14.38
N TRP A 74 15.44 -0.58 15.38
CA TRP A 74 14.00 -0.36 15.41
C TRP A 74 13.58 1.11 15.17
N PHE A 75 14.33 2.09 15.68
CA PHE A 75 14.01 3.52 15.55
C PHE A 75 14.83 4.23 14.46
N ARG A 76 15.80 3.54 13.85
CA ARG A 76 16.61 4.09 12.76
C ARG A 76 15.91 3.85 11.43
N LEU A 77 14.93 4.70 11.13
CA LEU A 77 14.11 4.64 9.91
C LEU A 77 14.94 4.57 8.61
N ARG A 78 16.16 5.14 8.62
CA ARG A 78 17.08 5.19 7.48
C ARG A 78 17.78 3.86 7.18
N ASP A 79 17.92 2.97 8.16
CA ASP A 79 18.65 1.69 8.04
C ASP A 79 17.72 0.52 7.64
N LEU A 80 16.46 0.82 7.33
CA LEU A 80 15.40 -0.15 7.09
C LEU A 80 14.85 0.04 5.67
N PRO A 81 14.28 -1.00 5.04
CA PRO A 81 13.75 -0.93 3.66
C PRO A 81 12.52 -0.02 3.50
N PHE A 82 12.22 0.83 4.49
CA PHE A 82 11.12 1.80 4.53
C PHE A 82 11.21 2.86 3.41
N ALA A 83 12.43 3.18 2.96
CA ALA A 83 12.61 4.04 1.79
C ALA A 83 11.92 3.45 0.55
N GLY A 84 11.91 2.11 0.39
CA GLY A 84 11.20 1.43 -0.68
C GLY A 84 9.69 1.63 -0.60
N GLU A 85 9.11 1.48 0.60
CA GLU A 85 7.67 1.67 0.84
C GLU A 85 7.21 3.11 0.58
N ILE A 86 7.98 4.10 1.06
CA ILE A 86 7.72 5.51 0.74
C ILE A 86 7.81 5.73 -0.77
N HIS A 87 8.81 5.16 -1.42
CA HIS A 87 9.03 5.34 -2.85
C HIS A 87 7.91 4.70 -3.69
N ILE A 88 7.34 3.57 -3.26
CA ILE A 88 6.14 2.98 -3.88
C ILE A 88 4.96 3.95 -3.78
N ALA A 89 4.70 4.51 -2.60
CA ALA A 89 3.62 5.48 -2.43
C ALA A 89 3.83 6.79 -3.22
N GLN A 90 5.07 7.28 -3.29
CA GLN A 90 5.43 8.44 -4.11
C GLN A 90 5.23 8.17 -5.60
N ARG A 91 5.74 7.04 -6.11
CA ARG A 91 5.55 6.63 -7.52
C ARG A 91 4.07 6.45 -7.86
N GLY A 92 3.28 5.91 -6.94
CA GLY A 92 1.83 5.81 -7.09
C GLY A 92 1.19 7.19 -7.31
N ARG A 93 1.49 8.16 -6.44
CA ARG A 93 0.97 9.54 -6.57
C ARG A 93 1.35 10.17 -7.91
N VAL A 94 2.62 10.09 -8.30
CA VAL A 94 3.11 10.59 -9.59
C VAL A 94 2.38 9.92 -10.76
N THR A 95 2.09 8.62 -10.65
CA THR A 95 1.30 7.92 -11.67
C THR A 95 -0.12 8.47 -11.79
N GLY A 96 -0.79 8.73 -10.67
CA GLY A 96 -2.11 9.37 -10.66
C GLY A 96 -2.08 10.76 -11.29
N GLU A 97 -1.12 11.60 -10.87
CA GLU A 97 -0.99 12.96 -11.38
C GLU A 97 -0.74 12.99 -12.89
N ARG A 98 0.04 12.04 -13.42
CA ARG A 98 0.25 11.91 -14.86
C ARG A 98 -0.98 11.43 -15.61
N LEU A 99 -1.75 10.50 -15.06
CA LEU A 99 -3.01 10.09 -15.67
C LEU A 99 -3.99 11.27 -15.75
N ASN A 100 -4.08 12.09 -14.70
CA ASN A 100 -4.88 13.32 -14.71
C ASN A 100 -4.40 14.32 -15.78
N ALA A 101 -3.09 14.42 -16.00
CA ALA A 101 -2.52 15.30 -17.04
C ALA A 101 -2.77 14.76 -18.46
N LEU A 102 -2.76 13.43 -18.63
CA LEU A 102 -3.01 12.80 -19.92
C LEU A 102 -4.47 12.94 -20.33
N PHE A 103 -5.41 12.54 -19.47
CA PHE A 103 -6.82 12.41 -19.81
C PHE A 103 -7.67 13.56 -19.28
N THR A 104 -8.45 14.20 -20.15
CA THR A 104 -9.44 15.20 -19.74
C THR A 104 -10.67 14.53 -19.11
N ASP A 105 -11.17 13.48 -19.75
CA ASP A 105 -12.15 12.57 -19.14
C ASP A 105 -11.40 11.40 -18.51
N VAL A 106 -11.22 11.45 -17.18
CA VAL A 106 -10.37 10.51 -16.44
C VAL A 106 -10.95 9.09 -16.44
N PRO A 107 -10.24 8.08 -17.00
CA PRO A 107 -10.72 6.70 -17.04
C PRO A 107 -10.64 5.98 -15.70
N ASP A 108 -11.45 4.94 -15.50
CA ASP A 108 -11.30 4.07 -14.32
C ASP A 108 -10.02 3.26 -14.39
N VAL A 109 -9.28 3.19 -13.27
CA VAL A 109 -8.01 2.47 -13.19
C VAL A 109 -8.07 1.32 -12.19
N GLY A 110 -7.69 0.12 -12.65
CA GLY A 110 -7.51 -1.07 -11.83
C GLY A 110 -6.07 -1.20 -11.37
N VAL A 111 -5.87 -1.46 -10.09
CA VAL A 111 -4.54 -1.67 -9.50
C VAL A 111 -4.58 -2.80 -8.49
N LEU A 112 -3.47 -3.52 -8.32
CA LEU A 112 -3.39 -4.50 -7.23
C LEU A 112 -3.60 -3.85 -5.87
N MET A 113 -2.92 -2.72 -5.63
CA MET A 113 -3.01 -1.98 -4.37
C MET A 113 -3.23 -0.51 -4.68
N ALA A 114 -4.33 0.06 -4.19
CA ALA A 114 -4.67 1.47 -4.46
C ALA A 114 -3.62 2.45 -3.93
N GLY A 115 -3.02 2.16 -2.78
CA GLY A 115 -1.84 2.84 -2.23
C GLY A 115 -1.72 4.33 -2.56
N GLY A 116 -0.57 4.74 -3.09
CA GLY A 116 -0.29 6.14 -3.43
C GLY A 116 -1.10 6.69 -4.61
N ILE A 117 -1.47 5.86 -5.59
CA ILE A 117 -2.17 6.34 -6.81
C ILE A 117 -3.54 6.94 -6.47
N ARG A 118 -4.25 6.39 -5.47
CA ARG A 118 -5.51 6.96 -4.99
C ARG A 118 -5.39 8.41 -4.51
N TYR A 119 -4.22 8.83 -4.02
CA TYR A 119 -3.99 10.19 -3.53
C TYR A 119 -3.52 11.17 -4.60
N GLY A 120 -3.17 10.70 -5.80
CA GLY A 120 -2.75 11.54 -6.92
C GLY A 120 -3.69 11.49 -8.12
N TYR A 121 -4.69 10.61 -8.12
CA TYR A 121 -5.61 10.40 -9.22
C TYR A 121 -7.02 10.86 -8.88
N ASP A 122 -7.66 11.56 -9.82
CA ASP A 122 -9.00 12.15 -9.63
C ASP A 122 -10.12 11.17 -10.00
N GLY A 123 -9.83 10.23 -10.90
CA GLY A 123 -10.76 9.19 -11.33
C GLY A 123 -10.90 8.02 -10.35
N ALA A 124 -11.73 7.03 -10.70
CA ALA A 124 -11.91 5.85 -9.86
C ALA A 124 -10.65 4.98 -9.86
N VAL A 125 -10.19 4.61 -8.65
CA VAL A 125 -9.11 3.64 -8.46
C VAL A 125 -9.70 2.39 -7.83
N ILE A 126 -9.72 1.30 -8.59
CA ILE A 126 -10.27 0.01 -8.20
C ILE A 126 -9.12 -0.86 -7.66
N ASP A 127 -9.19 -1.17 -6.37
CA ASP A 127 -8.27 -2.11 -5.71
C ASP A 127 -8.71 -3.55 -5.98
N LEU A 128 -7.89 -4.27 -6.75
CA LEU A 128 -8.17 -5.64 -7.17
C LEU A 128 -7.91 -6.68 -6.07
N LEU A 129 -7.36 -6.25 -4.94
CA LEU A 129 -7.22 -7.08 -3.73
C LEU A 129 -8.31 -6.76 -2.69
N GLY A 130 -9.29 -5.92 -3.06
CA GLY A 130 -10.47 -5.68 -2.25
C GLY A 130 -10.26 -4.77 -1.05
N LEU A 131 -9.16 -4.00 -0.98
CA LEU A 131 -8.98 -3.06 0.14
C LEU A 131 -9.97 -1.89 0.09
N ASN A 132 -10.39 -1.47 -1.10
CA ASN A 132 -11.33 -0.36 -1.28
C ASN A 132 -12.62 -0.74 -2.04
N HIS A 133 -12.79 -2.01 -2.42
CA HIS A 133 -13.91 -2.47 -3.22
C HIS A 133 -14.62 -3.65 -2.56
N ALA A 134 -15.76 -3.40 -1.92
CA ALA A 134 -16.48 -4.38 -1.11
C ALA A 134 -16.90 -5.63 -1.90
N GLN A 135 -17.32 -5.47 -3.16
CA GLN A 135 -17.68 -6.61 -3.99
C GLN A 135 -16.47 -7.52 -4.27
N MET A 136 -15.26 -6.95 -4.41
CA MET A 136 -14.04 -7.73 -4.59
C MET A 136 -13.67 -8.43 -3.26
N ALA A 137 -13.69 -7.67 -2.16
CA ALA A 137 -13.37 -8.16 -0.81
C ALA A 137 -14.25 -9.32 -0.34
N HIS A 138 -15.54 -9.26 -0.67
CA HIS A 138 -16.55 -10.23 -0.23
C HIS A 138 -16.93 -11.23 -1.31
N ALA A 139 -16.26 -11.20 -2.47
CA ALA A 139 -16.50 -12.18 -3.50
C ALA A 139 -16.26 -13.60 -2.96
N PRO A 140 -17.15 -14.56 -3.27
CA PRO A 140 -16.89 -15.96 -2.99
C PRO A 140 -15.75 -16.44 -3.89
N GLY A 141 -14.94 -17.37 -3.40
CA GLY A 141 -13.82 -17.90 -4.18
C GLY A 141 -12.75 -18.52 -3.30
N ASP A 142 -11.77 -19.12 -3.96
CA ASP A 142 -10.59 -19.67 -3.31
C ASP A 142 -9.66 -18.53 -2.89
N ARG A 143 -9.35 -18.45 -1.59
CA ARG A 143 -8.43 -17.44 -1.01
C ARG A 143 -7.08 -18.04 -0.63
N ARG A 144 -6.72 -19.17 -1.26
CA ARG A 144 -5.38 -19.73 -1.18
C ARG A 144 -4.42 -18.91 -2.03
N GLY A 145 -3.26 -18.58 -1.47
CA GLY A 145 -2.25 -17.77 -2.14
C GLY A 145 -1.41 -17.01 -1.13
N ILE A 146 -0.80 -15.91 -1.57
CA ILE A 146 0.00 -15.05 -0.70
C ILE A 146 -0.92 -14.35 0.30
N LYS A 147 -0.55 -14.40 1.59
CA LYS A 147 -1.27 -13.67 2.65
C LYS A 147 -1.43 -12.20 2.25
N GLY A 148 -2.63 -11.65 2.40
CA GLY A 148 -2.94 -10.28 2.01
C GLY A 148 -3.20 -10.06 0.51
N HIS A 149 -2.95 -11.05 -0.35
CA HIS A 149 -2.97 -10.89 -1.80
C HIS A 149 -3.82 -11.95 -2.55
N ALA A 150 -4.63 -12.72 -1.83
CA ALA A 150 -5.44 -13.81 -2.38
C ALA A 150 -6.94 -13.44 -2.56
N ALA A 151 -7.26 -12.15 -2.55
CA ALA A 151 -8.63 -11.65 -2.60
C ALA A 151 -9.15 -11.37 -4.02
N PHE A 152 -8.28 -11.45 -5.03
CA PHE A 152 -8.68 -11.23 -6.42
C PHE A 152 -9.79 -12.19 -6.85
N ASN A 153 -10.82 -11.65 -7.49
CA ASN A 153 -11.90 -12.42 -8.07
C ASN A 153 -12.09 -12.01 -9.53
N ARG A 154 -11.85 -12.95 -10.44
CA ARG A 154 -11.91 -12.75 -11.89
C ARG A 154 -13.29 -12.28 -12.37
N HIS A 155 -14.36 -12.88 -11.86
CA HIS A 155 -15.71 -12.51 -12.28
C HIS A 155 -16.05 -11.06 -11.89
N VAL A 156 -15.66 -10.64 -10.68
CA VAL A 156 -15.82 -9.24 -10.25
C VAL A 156 -14.96 -8.31 -11.11
N PHE A 157 -13.70 -8.69 -11.39
CA PHE A 157 -12.84 -7.91 -12.30
C PHE A 157 -13.48 -7.73 -13.69
N GLU A 158 -14.04 -8.78 -14.27
CA GLU A 158 -14.66 -8.74 -15.60
C GLU A 158 -15.89 -7.83 -15.66
N GLN A 159 -16.66 -7.76 -14.57
CA GLN A 159 -17.79 -6.84 -14.40
C GLN A 159 -17.33 -5.39 -14.27
N LEU A 160 -16.29 -5.14 -13.47
CA LEU A 160 -15.75 -3.80 -13.27
C LEU A 160 -15.05 -3.27 -14.53
N SER A 161 -14.30 -4.15 -15.21
CA SER A 161 -13.56 -3.87 -16.44
C SER A 161 -12.92 -2.49 -16.48
N SER A 162 -11.99 -2.23 -15.56
CA SER A 162 -11.24 -0.97 -15.53
C SER A 162 -10.66 -0.64 -16.91
N ALA A 163 -10.74 0.62 -17.33
CA ALA A 163 -10.25 1.07 -18.62
C ALA A 163 -8.72 0.92 -18.75
N ILE A 164 -8.00 1.19 -17.66
CA ILE A 164 -6.55 0.99 -17.56
C ILE A 164 -6.25 0.10 -16.37
N LEU A 165 -5.37 -0.89 -16.54
CA LEU A 165 -4.97 -1.83 -15.51
C LEU A 165 -3.45 -1.72 -15.27
N LEU A 166 -3.08 -1.65 -13.99
CA LEU A 166 -1.69 -1.53 -13.51
C LEU A 166 -0.90 -0.36 -14.16
N PRO A 167 -1.46 0.85 -14.26
CA PRO A 167 -0.74 1.98 -14.85
C PRO A 167 0.53 2.34 -14.08
N ARG A 168 1.52 2.84 -14.80
CA ARG A 168 2.79 3.36 -14.27
C ARG A 168 3.28 4.56 -15.04
N ALA A 169 3.58 5.63 -14.31
CA ALA A 169 4.33 6.76 -14.84
C ALA A 169 5.69 6.31 -15.37
N SER A 170 6.02 6.72 -16.59
CA SER A 170 7.39 6.58 -17.11
C SER A 170 7.74 7.73 -18.03
N THR A 171 8.99 8.17 -17.99
CA THR A 171 9.55 9.10 -18.98
C THR A 171 10.23 8.36 -20.13
N GLN A 172 10.37 7.04 -20.01
CA GLN A 172 11.00 6.17 -20.99
C GLN A 172 10.01 5.06 -21.37
N ILE A 173 9.91 4.79 -22.66
CA ILE A 173 9.13 3.67 -23.15
C ILE A 173 9.90 2.39 -22.78
N PRO A 174 9.31 1.45 -22.03
CA PRO A 174 9.94 0.17 -21.78
C PRO A 174 10.23 -0.55 -23.11
N GLU A 175 11.38 -1.21 -23.22
CA GLU A 175 11.75 -1.94 -24.44
C GLU A 175 10.92 -3.23 -24.63
N THR A 176 10.43 -3.80 -23.52
CA THR A 176 9.61 -5.02 -23.49
C THR A 176 8.43 -4.82 -22.55
N ASN A 177 7.45 -5.72 -22.61
CA ASN A 177 6.34 -5.75 -21.66
C ASN A 177 6.83 -5.95 -20.21
N PRO A 178 6.72 -4.92 -19.34
CA PRO A 178 7.26 -4.96 -17.97
C PRO A 178 6.40 -5.77 -17.00
N PHE A 179 5.28 -6.33 -17.48
CA PHE A 179 4.39 -7.18 -16.71
C PHE A 179 4.67 -8.67 -16.94
N LEU A 180 5.41 -9.03 -18.00
CA LEU A 180 5.93 -10.40 -18.18
C LEU A 180 7.00 -10.69 -17.12
N ASP A 181 7.01 -11.92 -16.60
CA ASP A 181 7.89 -12.39 -15.51
C ASP A 181 7.80 -11.60 -14.20
N SER A 182 6.73 -10.82 -14.05
CA SER A 182 6.51 -9.99 -12.87
C SER A 182 5.65 -10.70 -11.83
N TRP A 183 5.88 -10.36 -10.56
CA TRP A 183 5.04 -10.79 -9.45
C TRP A 183 3.55 -10.43 -9.64
N TYR A 184 3.21 -9.47 -10.52
CA TYR A 184 1.86 -8.94 -10.68
C TYR A 184 0.82 -9.99 -11.08
N ASP A 185 1.22 -11.05 -11.78
CA ASP A 185 0.27 -12.06 -12.25
C ASP A 185 -0.10 -13.10 -11.17
N VAL A 186 0.74 -13.22 -10.12
CA VAL A 186 0.49 -14.18 -9.03
C VAL A 186 -0.77 -13.81 -8.25
N PRO A 187 -0.97 -12.55 -7.79
CA PRO A 187 -2.23 -12.15 -7.16
C PRO A 187 -3.42 -12.14 -8.12
N LEU A 188 -3.16 -11.95 -9.43
CA LEU A 188 -4.18 -11.97 -10.47
C LEU A 188 -4.51 -13.38 -10.98
N GLN A 189 -3.93 -14.42 -10.38
CA GLN A 189 -4.24 -15.82 -10.66
C GLN A 189 -4.06 -16.19 -12.15
N GLY A 190 -3.01 -15.66 -12.79
CA GLY A 190 -2.71 -15.96 -14.19
C GLY A 190 -3.52 -15.13 -15.21
N LEU A 191 -4.26 -14.11 -14.77
CA LEU A 191 -5.07 -13.26 -15.66
C LEU A 191 -4.25 -12.67 -16.81
N LEU A 192 -3.01 -12.24 -16.56
CA LEU A 192 -2.21 -11.53 -17.55
C LEU A 192 -1.72 -12.44 -18.68
N GLN A 193 -1.88 -13.76 -18.54
CA GLN A 193 -1.57 -14.77 -19.55
C GLN A 193 -2.83 -15.36 -20.21
N ASP A 194 -4.02 -14.94 -19.78
CA ASP A 194 -5.28 -15.50 -20.27
C ASP A 194 -5.66 -14.95 -21.64
N ASP A 195 -5.97 -15.82 -22.59
CA ASP A 195 -6.31 -15.44 -23.96
C ASP A 195 -7.48 -14.45 -24.06
N ALA A 196 -8.52 -14.62 -23.22
CA ALA A 196 -9.68 -13.73 -23.24
C ALA A 196 -9.33 -12.35 -22.69
N PHE A 197 -8.45 -12.30 -21.68
CA PHE A 197 -7.89 -11.03 -21.20
C PHE A 197 -7.02 -10.36 -22.26
N LEU A 198 -6.12 -11.09 -22.93
CA LEU A 198 -5.24 -10.59 -23.99
C LEU A 198 -6.00 -10.12 -25.24
N GLN A 199 -7.18 -10.69 -25.51
CA GLN A 199 -8.07 -10.19 -26.56
C GLN A 199 -8.73 -8.85 -26.21
N ARG A 200 -8.87 -8.53 -24.91
CA ARG A 200 -9.57 -7.34 -24.42
C ARG A 200 -8.62 -6.22 -23.98
N TYR A 201 -7.41 -6.56 -23.54
CA TYR A 201 -6.41 -5.63 -23.06
C TYR A 201 -5.09 -5.81 -23.83
N ALA A 202 -4.40 -4.71 -24.08
CA ALA A 202 -3.06 -4.70 -24.65
C ALA A 202 -2.14 -3.86 -23.77
N VAL A 203 -0.88 -4.29 -23.64
CA VAL A 203 0.13 -3.44 -22.99
C VAL A 203 0.57 -2.37 -23.96
N ALA A 204 0.49 -1.12 -23.51
CA ALA A 204 0.95 0.01 -24.29
C ALA A 204 1.58 1.06 -23.37
N HIS A 205 2.46 1.85 -23.96
CA HIS A 205 2.83 3.17 -23.48
C HIS A 205 2.00 4.22 -24.23
N VAL A 206 1.38 5.14 -23.49
CA VAL A 206 0.55 6.22 -24.04
C VAL A 206 1.07 7.56 -23.52
N SER A 207 1.32 8.48 -24.44
CA SER A 207 1.63 9.88 -24.16
C SER A 207 0.94 10.81 -25.16
N ARG A 208 0.85 12.10 -24.84
CA ARG A 208 0.42 13.10 -25.83
C ARG A 208 1.57 13.37 -26.81
N ALA A 209 1.25 13.52 -28.10
CA ALA A 209 2.26 13.69 -29.15
C ALA A 209 3.16 14.92 -28.96
N ASN A 210 2.65 15.95 -28.29
CA ASN A 210 3.40 17.17 -27.97
C ASN A 210 4.13 17.12 -26.61
N GLU A 211 3.91 16.08 -25.79
CA GLU A 211 4.43 15.96 -24.42
C GLU A 211 4.85 14.52 -24.09
N PRO A 212 5.87 13.96 -24.77
CA PRO A 212 6.26 12.56 -24.59
C PRO A 212 6.77 12.23 -23.17
N SER A 213 7.19 13.23 -22.39
CA SER A 213 7.68 13.03 -21.02
C SER A 213 6.59 12.75 -19.98
N THR A 214 5.31 12.94 -20.32
CA THR A 214 4.16 12.72 -19.42
C THR A 214 3.54 11.33 -19.56
N GLY A 215 4.22 10.43 -20.29
CA GLY A 215 3.72 9.09 -20.60
C GLY A 215 3.41 8.19 -19.40
N VAL A 216 2.48 7.28 -19.65
CA VAL A 216 2.09 6.19 -18.76
C VAL A 216 2.05 4.90 -19.56
N TYR A 217 2.58 3.82 -18.99
CA TYR A 217 2.38 2.48 -19.53
C TYR A 217 1.50 1.64 -18.61
N GLY A 218 0.83 0.64 -19.18
CA GLY A 218 -0.11 -0.22 -18.48
C GLY A 218 -0.84 -1.14 -19.44
N TRP A 219 -1.75 -1.94 -18.89
CA TRP A 219 -2.70 -2.72 -19.68
C TRP A 219 -3.90 -1.83 -20.01
N PHE A 220 -4.07 -1.47 -21.27
CA PHE A 220 -5.20 -0.66 -21.72
C PHE A 220 -6.26 -1.54 -22.36
N ARG A 221 -7.52 -1.28 -22.03
CA ARG A 221 -8.64 -1.93 -22.73
C ARG A 221 -8.65 -1.50 -24.19
N GLN A 222 -8.84 -2.42 -25.12
CA GLN A 222 -8.66 -2.13 -26.55
C GLN A 222 -9.64 -1.07 -27.10
N ASP A 223 -10.85 -0.99 -26.55
CA ASP A 223 -11.84 0.04 -26.90
C ASP A 223 -11.43 1.46 -26.43
N VAL A 224 -10.58 1.56 -25.40
CA VAL A 224 -9.96 2.81 -24.95
C VAL A 224 -8.72 3.11 -25.79
N LEU A 225 -7.90 2.09 -26.06
CA LEU A 225 -6.61 2.27 -26.72
C LEU A 225 -6.72 2.60 -28.22
N ARG A 226 -7.64 1.93 -28.94
CA ARG A 226 -7.78 2.10 -30.40
C ARG A 226 -8.15 3.53 -30.82
N PRO A 227 -9.12 4.22 -30.17
CA PRO A 227 -9.41 5.62 -30.48
C PRO A 227 -8.22 6.56 -30.25
N LEU A 228 -7.42 6.33 -29.19
CA LEU A 228 -6.24 7.15 -28.91
C LEU A 228 -5.24 7.04 -30.06
N ALA A 229 -4.91 5.81 -30.47
CA ALA A 229 -3.99 5.54 -31.58
C ALA A 229 -4.46 6.10 -32.93
N GLN A 230 -5.77 6.25 -33.13
CA GLN A 230 -6.35 6.73 -34.40
C GLN A 230 -6.47 8.26 -34.49
N SER A 231 -6.47 8.96 -33.36
CA SER A 231 -6.76 10.41 -33.34
C SER A 231 -5.58 11.30 -33.78
N GLY A 232 -4.36 10.76 -33.85
CA GLY A 232 -3.15 11.51 -34.21
C GLY A 232 -2.68 12.52 -33.15
N LEU A 233 -3.39 12.63 -32.02
CA LEU A 233 -3.03 13.49 -30.88
C LEU A 233 -2.17 12.77 -29.84
N TRP A 234 -2.04 11.44 -29.96
CA TRP A 234 -1.38 10.58 -29.00
C TRP A 234 -0.29 9.76 -29.67
N ASP A 235 0.81 9.61 -28.95
CA ASP A 235 1.82 8.60 -29.25
C ASP A 235 1.46 7.34 -28.47
N VAL A 236 1.14 6.28 -29.21
CA VAL A 236 0.81 4.97 -28.65
C VAL A 236 1.85 3.97 -29.13
N THR A 237 2.56 3.35 -28.18
CA THR A 237 3.55 2.31 -28.46
C THR A 237 3.12 1.02 -27.77
N PHE A 238 2.83 -0.02 -28.55
CA PHE A 238 2.52 -1.35 -28.02
C PHE A 238 3.80 -1.99 -27.47
N LEU A 239 3.68 -2.61 -26.30
CA LEU A 239 4.79 -3.29 -25.63
C LEU A 239 4.52 -4.79 -25.72
N GLU A 240 5.28 -5.49 -26.57
CA GLU A 240 5.24 -6.94 -26.71
C GLU A 240 6.09 -7.64 -25.63
#